data_AF-A0A2V2S3V0-F1
#
_entry.id   AF-A0A2V2S3V0-F1
#
_cell.length_a   1.000
_cell.length_b   1.000
_cell.length_c   1.000
_cell.angle_alpha   90.00
_cell.angle_beta   90.00
_cell.angle_gamma   90.00
#
_symmetry.space_group_name_H-M   'P 1'
#
loop_
_entity.id
_entity.type
_entity.pdbx_description
1 polymer ?
#
loop_
_entity_poly.entity_id
_entity_poly.type
_entity_poly.pdbx_seq_one_letter_code
_entity_poly.pdbx_strand_id
1 'polypeptide(L)'
;MSGSRLLIAIEVLDYLRTVPRRDQERLLKTFREIADVPSRFTDFMENDSTGRPVAVHIFGKFAIKFWDDFADRHVKVLDVHLADRSH
;
A
#
# COMPACT_ATOMS: atom_id res chain seq x y z
N MET A 1 -3.26 -18.90 -0.12
CA MET A 1 -4.18 -17.76 -0.16
C MET A 1 -4.29 -17.25 1.25
N SER A 2 -3.61 -16.16 1.57
CA SER A 2 -3.82 -15.50 2.87
C SER A 2 -5.23 -14.93 2.85
N GLY A 3 -6.06 -15.35 3.81
CA GLY A 3 -7.47 -14.92 3.92
C GLY A 3 -7.64 -13.51 4.47
N SER A 4 -6.62 -12.66 4.37
CA SER A 4 -6.65 -11.31 4.94
C SER A 4 -7.59 -10.39 4.16
N ARG A 5 -8.40 -9.62 4.88
CA ARG A 5 -9.23 -8.59 4.24
C ARG A 5 -8.38 -7.37 3.90
N LEU A 6 -8.42 -6.98 2.63
CA LEU A 6 -7.80 -5.74 2.14
C LEU A 6 -8.68 -4.54 2.52
N LEU A 7 -8.11 -3.60 3.26
CA LEU A 7 -8.70 -2.30 3.58
C LEU A 7 -7.87 -1.22 2.90
N ILE A 8 -8.54 -0.20 2.35
CA ILE A 8 -7.88 0.91 1.65
C ILE A 8 -8.35 2.21 2.30
N ALA A 9 -7.41 3.05 2.71
CA ALA A 9 -7.71 4.37 3.23
C ALA A 9 -8.47 5.22 2.18
N ILE A 10 -9.39 6.06 2.64
CA ILE A 10 -10.23 6.85 1.73
C ILE A 10 -9.38 7.83 0.89
N GLU A 11 -8.32 8.36 1.48
CA GLU A 11 -7.36 9.28 0.84
C GLU A 11 -6.62 8.60 -0.32
N VAL A 12 -6.33 7.30 -0.20
CA VAL A 12 -5.75 6.50 -1.28
C VAL A 12 -6.74 6.37 -2.44
N LEU A 13 -8.03 6.17 -2.15
CA LEU A 13 -9.07 6.10 -3.18
C LEU A 13 -9.23 7.46 -3.89
N ASP A 14 -9.13 8.56 -3.15
CA ASP A 14 -9.16 9.91 -3.71
C ASP A 14 -7.95 10.19 -4.61
N TYR A 15 -6.73 9.80 -4.17
CA TYR A 15 -5.55 9.88 -5.02
C TYR A 15 -5.68 9.02 -6.29
N LEU A 16 -6.21 7.80 -6.18
CA LEU A 16 -6.40 6.95 -7.36
C LEU A 16 -7.32 7.57 -8.41
N ARG A 17 -8.24 8.48 -8.04
CA ARG A 17 -9.10 9.20 -8.99
C ARG A 17 -8.33 10.22 -9.83
N THR A 18 -7.16 10.66 -9.37
CA THR A 18 -6.29 11.60 -10.11
C THR A 18 -5.25 10.87 -10.98
N VAL A 19 -5.13 9.55 -10.84
CA VAL A 19 -4.14 8.72 -11.55
C VAL A 19 -4.73 8.23 -12.88
N PRO A 20 -3.96 8.16 -13.98
CA PRO A 20 -4.43 7.59 -15.24
C PRO A 20 -5.01 6.18 -15.06
N ARG A 21 -6.10 5.87 -15.76
CA ARG A 21 -6.86 4.62 -15.58
C ARG A 21 -6.00 3.35 -15.62
N ARG A 22 -5.01 3.30 -16.52
CA ARG A 22 -4.07 2.17 -16.64
C ARG A 22 -3.22 1.99 -15.37
N ASP A 23 -2.74 3.07 -14.79
CA ASP A 23 -1.94 3.04 -13.56
C ASP A 23 -2.84 2.69 -12.35
N GLN A 24 -4.08 3.18 -12.33
CA GLN A 24 -5.06 2.80 -11.30
C GLN A 24 -5.31 1.28 -11.27
N GLU A 25 -5.52 0.66 -12.44
CA GLU A 25 -5.73 -0.80 -12.54
C GLU A 25 -4.52 -1.59 -12.06
N ARG A 26 -3.31 -1.12 -12.38
CA ARG A 26 -2.06 -1.73 -11.91
C ARG A 26 -1.92 -1.61 -10.40
N LEU A 27 -2.17 -0.43 -9.83
CA LEU A 27 -2.13 -0.23 -8.37
C LEU A 27 -3.15 -1.12 -7.65
N LEU A 28 -4.40 -1.15 -8.11
CA LEU A 28 -5.44 -2.01 -7.53
C LEU A 28 -5.11 -3.51 -7.65
N LYS A 29 -4.41 -3.92 -8.70
CA LYS A 29 -3.88 -5.29 -8.81
C LYS A 29 -2.80 -5.52 -7.76
N THR A 30 -1.81 -4.64 -7.68
CA THR A 30 -0.72 -4.72 -6.70
C THR A 30 -1.23 -4.73 -5.26
N PHE A 31 -2.25 -3.94 -4.90
CA PHE A 31 -2.82 -3.99 -3.54
C PHE A 31 -3.39 -5.36 -3.17
N ARG A 32 -4.00 -6.07 -4.14
CA ARG A 32 -4.50 -7.42 -3.93
C ARG A 32 -3.37 -8.43 -3.77
N GLU A 33 -2.28 -8.25 -4.52
CA GLU A 33 -1.08 -9.09 -4.42
C GLU A 33 -0.37 -8.89 -3.07
N ILE A 34 -0.26 -7.63 -2.62
CA ILE A 34 0.20 -7.28 -1.27
C ILE A 34 -0.69 -7.96 -0.22
N ALA A 35 -2.01 -7.91 -0.37
CA ALA A 35 -2.92 -8.54 0.60
C ALA A 35 -2.76 -10.06 0.71
N ASP A 36 -2.38 -10.75 -0.38
CA ASP A 36 -2.17 -12.20 -0.37
C ASP A 36 -0.84 -12.60 0.29
N VAL A 37 0.24 -11.84 0.05
CA VAL A 37 1.56 -12.14 0.63
C VAL A 37 2.33 -10.86 1.00
N PRO A 38 1.97 -10.15 2.09
CA PRO A 38 2.51 -8.83 2.42
C PRO A 38 4.04 -8.80 2.53
N SER A 39 4.62 -9.84 3.14
CA SER A 39 6.06 -9.96 3.36
C SER A 39 6.91 -9.98 2.09
N ARG A 40 6.34 -10.31 0.92
CA ARG A 40 7.04 -10.29 -0.38
C ARG A 40 7.12 -8.89 -1.00
N PHE A 41 6.37 -7.94 -0.48
CA PHE A 41 6.26 -6.58 -1.01
C PHE A 41 6.82 -5.52 -0.05
N THR A 42 7.45 -5.93 1.05
CA THR A 42 8.13 -5.01 1.97
C THR A 42 9.54 -4.73 1.45
N ASP A 43 9.73 -3.61 0.75
CA ASP A 43 11.07 -3.16 0.34
C ASP A 43 11.83 -2.55 1.52
N PHE A 44 11.13 -1.77 2.35
CA PHE A 44 11.63 -1.27 3.62
C PHE A 44 10.49 -0.98 4.61
N MET A 45 10.86 -0.71 5.86
CA MET A 45 9.94 -0.32 6.93
C MET A 45 10.18 1.14 7.30
N GLU A 46 9.12 1.86 7.63
CA GLU A 46 9.18 3.19 8.23
C GLU A 46 8.19 3.30 9.39
N ASN A 47 8.33 4.33 10.23
CA ASN A 47 7.34 4.61 11.27
C ASN A 47 6.33 5.63 10.74
N ASP A 48 5.04 5.35 10.94
CA ASP A 48 4.00 6.34 10.69
C ASP A 48 3.98 7.43 11.76
N SER A 49 3.04 8.38 11.64
CA SER A 49 2.90 9.52 12.57
C SER A 49 2.59 9.11 14.02
N THR A 50 2.14 7.88 14.25
CA THR A 50 1.88 7.32 15.57
C THR A 50 3.05 6.50 16.12
N GLY A 51 4.15 6.39 15.35
CA GLY A 51 5.32 5.58 15.69
C GLY A 51 5.15 4.09 15.37
N ARG A 52 4.08 3.69 14.67
CA ARG A 52 3.85 2.30 14.29
C ARG A 52 4.69 1.95 13.05
N PRO A 53 5.40 0.81 13.05
CA PRO A 53 6.13 0.36 11.87
C PRO A 53 5.15 -0.08 10.77
N VAL A 54 5.31 0.52 9.59
CA VAL A 54 4.55 0.22 8.38
C VAL A 54 5.51 -0.16 7.25
N ALA A 55 5.07 -1.07 6.39
CA ALA A 55 5.85 -1.51 5.24
C ALA A 55 5.65 -0.56 4.07
N VAL A 56 6.70 -0.37 3.28
CA VAL A 56 6.66 0.39 2.03
C VAL A 56 7.05 -0.51 0.88
N HIS A 57 6.24 -0.47 -0.18
CA HIS A 57 6.53 -1.09 -1.47
C HIS A 57 6.74 -0.02 -2.54
N ILE A 58 7.84 -0.09 -3.28
CA ILE A 58 8.11 0.73 -4.46
C ILE A 58 7.63 -0.02 -5.71
N PHE A 59 6.59 0.52 -6.32
CA PHE A 59 6.00 -0.01 -7.55
C PHE A 59 6.09 1.00 -8.69
N GLY A 60 7.12 0.83 -9.53
CA GLY A 60 7.41 1.78 -10.61
C GLY A 60 7.69 3.18 -10.04
N LYS A 61 6.84 4.14 -10.36
CA LYS A 61 6.94 5.53 -9.85
C LYS A 61 6.18 5.77 -8.54
N PHE A 62 5.53 4.75 -7.97
CA PHE A 62 4.69 4.90 -6.79
C PHE A 62 5.34 4.27 -5.57
N ALA A 63 5.20 4.91 -4.42
CA ALA A 63 5.44 4.32 -3.11
C ALA A 63 4.08 3.98 -2.48
N ILE A 64 3.91 2.73 -2.04
CA ILE A 64 2.69 2.21 -1.43
C ILE A 64 3.02 1.89 0.02
N LYS A 65 2.41 2.60 0.96
CA LYS A 65 2.55 2.31 2.39
C LYS A 65 1.42 1.39 2.83
N PHE A 66 1.75 0.28 3.45
CA PHE A 66 0.77 -0.68 3.95
C PHE A 66 1.14 -1.22 5.33
N TRP A 67 0.12 -1.67 6.06
CA TRP A 67 0.28 -2.31 7.34
C TRP A 67 -0.34 -3.71 7.30
N ASP A 68 0.49 -4.72 7.56
CA ASP A 68 0.06 -6.10 7.77
C ASP A 68 -0.35 -6.26 9.25
N ASP A 69 -1.65 -6.18 9.49
CA ASP A 69 -2.25 -6.36 10.80
C ASP A 69 -2.61 -7.83 10.98
N PHE A 70 -1.58 -8.61 11.29
CA PHE A 70 -1.68 -10.06 11.43
C PHE A 70 -2.71 -10.49 12.49
N ALA A 71 -2.85 -9.70 13.57
CA ALA A 71 -3.78 -9.99 14.66
C ALA A 71 -5.24 -9.97 14.17
N ASP A 72 -5.59 -8.98 13.35
CA ASP A 72 -6.94 -8.82 12.80
C ASP A 72 -7.14 -9.52 11.44
N ARG A 73 -6.10 -10.14 10.88
CA ARG A 73 -6.08 -10.68 9.50
C ARG A 73 -6.48 -9.60 8.49
N HIS A 74 -5.91 -8.42 8.63
CA HIS A 74 -6.15 -7.29 7.75
C HIS A 74 -4.86 -6.83 7.10
N VAL A 75 -4.96 -6.43 5.85
CA VAL A 75 -3.90 -5.68 5.17
C VAL A 75 -4.46 -4.32 4.81
N LYS A 76 -3.83 -3.27 5.32
CA LYS A 76 -4.33 -1.90 5.23
C LYS A 76 -3.41 -1.11 4.32
N VAL A 77 -3.87 -0.67 3.15
CA VAL A 77 -3.15 0.30 2.31
C VAL A 77 -3.45 1.68 2.87
N LEU A 78 -2.42 2.31 3.43
CA LEU A 78 -2.54 3.54 4.22
C LEU A 78 -2.25 4.80 3.39
N ASP A 79 -1.30 4.72 2.46
CA ASP A 79 -0.91 5.86 1.63
C ASP A 79 -0.33 5.39 0.29
N VAL A 80 -0.50 6.22 -0.74
CA VAL A 80 0.11 6.05 -2.06
C VAL A 80 0.51 7.41 -2.61
N HIS A 81 1.79 7.56 -2.95
CA HIS A 81 2.31 8.79 -3.55
C HIS A 81 3.41 8.46 -4.57
N LEU A 82 3.89 9.47 -5.29
CA LEU A 82 5.06 9.30 -6.16
C LEU A 82 6.31 9.02 -5.32
N ALA A 83 7.05 7.97 -5.64
CA ALA A 83 8.26 7.57 -4.92
C ALA A 83 9.38 8.63 -5.05
N ASP A 84 9.36 9.38 -6.15
CA ASP A 84 10.27 10.50 -6.38
C ASP A 84 9.70 11.78 -5.79
N ARG A 85 9.62 11.84 -4.46
CA ARG A 85 9.53 13.10 -3.73
C ARG A 85 10.93 13.47 -3.28
N SER A 86 11.74 13.90 -4.24
CA SER A 86 12.83 14.83 -3.95
C SER A 86 12.19 16.08 -3.33
N HIS A 87 12.52 16.35 -2.06
CA HIS A 87 12.13 17.56 -1.34
C HIS A 87 12.63 18.83 -2.04
#